data_AF-A0A0W0XTB8-F1
#
_entry.id   AF-A0A0W0XTB8-F1
#
_cell.length_a   1.000
_cell.length_b   1.000
_cell.length_c   1.000
_cell.angle_alpha   90.00
_cell.angle_beta   90.00
_cell.angle_gamma   90.00
#
_symmetry.space_group_name_H-M   'P 1'
#
loop_
_entity.id
_entity.type
_entity.pdbx_description
1 polymer ?
#
loop_
_entity_poly.entity_id
_entity_poly.type
_entity_poly.pdbx_seq_one_letter_code
_entity_poly.pdbx_strand_id
1 'polypeptide(L)'
;MQTLLPPAEWATWLTHKAALTEKLRQETGDARLELIQQGMTKCNWWDRFFLGISEESVIHRDVMMFSGNQCCWFARSVIPESTFEQNNSFFNRLQKESLGQIVFNSPNVERVSLSHYSIDNHFQEFYWIKEELIRNASQLWVRYSRFIINGHFPFYLIEILLPDLSRIKK
;
A
#
# COMPACT_ATOMS: atom_id res chain seq x y z
N MET A 1 -9.75 -14.31 -16.64
CA MET A 1 -8.58 -13.42 -16.55
C MET A 1 -7.33 -14.28 -16.56
N GLN A 2 -6.41 -14.05 -17.49
CA GLN A 2 -5.14 -14.76 -17.51
C GLN A 2 -4.31 -14.23 -16.33
N THR A 3 -4.02 -15.08 -15.34
CA THR A 3 -3.15 -14.70 -14.21
C THR A 3 -1.74 -14.56 -14.75
N LEU A 4 -1.35 -13.34 -15.10
CA LEU A 4 0.04 -13.04 -15.44
C LEU A 4 0.89 -13.31 -14.19
N LEU A 5 2.00 -14.00 -14.38
CA LEU A 5 3.00 -14.15 -13.33
C LEU A 5 3.85 -12.88 -13.29
N PRO A 6 4.15 -12.35 -12.09
CA PRO A 6 5.06 -11.22 -11.99
C PRO A 6 6.44 -11.61 -12.51
N PRO A 7 7.15 -10.69 -13.20
CA PRO A 7 8.55 -10.92 -13.52
C PRO A 7 9.33 -11.21 -12.23
N ALA A 8 10.35 -12.07 -12.30
CA ALA A 8 11.04 -12.62 -11.13
C ALA A 8 11.56 -11.53 -10.16
N GLU A 9 11.98 -10.39 -10.72
CA GLU A 9 12.41 -9.22 -9.94
C GLU A 9 11.31 -8.70 -8.99
N TRP A 10 10.05 -8.64 -9.44
CA TRP A 10 8.91 -8.18 -8.64
C TRP A 10 8.39 -9.25 -7.67
N ALA A 11 8.52 -10.53 -8.03
CA ALA A 11 7.99 -11.63 -7.24
C ALA A 11 8.49 -11.60 -5.78
N THR A 12 9.77 -11.25 -5.57
CA THR A 12 10.36 -11.16 -4.22
C THR A 12 9.79 -10.01 -3.38
N TRP A 13 9.32 -8.93 -4.01
CA TRP A 13 8.67 -7.80 -3.34
C TRP A 13 7.20 -8.10 -3.05
N LEU A 14 6.47 -8.59 -4.07
CA LEU A 14 5.04 -8.88 -4.00
C LEU A 14 4.70 -9.97 -2.98
N THR A 15 5.58 -10.95 -2.78
CA THR A 15 5.35 -12.06 -1.86
C THR A 15 5.99 -11.87 -0.48
N HIS A 16 6.78 -10.80 -0.28
CA HIS A 16 7.50 -10.57 0.96
C HIS A 16 6.55 -10.46 2.17
N LYS A 17 6.75 -11.26 3.21
CA LYS A 17 5.79 -11.34 4.31
C LYS A 17 5.91 -10.18 5.31
N ALA A 18 7.04 -9.50 5.40
CA ALA A 18 7.22 -8.35 6.30
C ALA A 18 6.98 -7.00 5.58
N ALA A 19 7.35 -5.89 6.23
CA ALA A 19 7.23 -4.54 5.69
C ALA A 19 8.15 -4.34 4.49
N LEU A 20 7.61 -3.81 3.37
CA LEU A 20 8.45 -3.45 2.23
C LEU A 20 9.48 -2.38 2.57
N THR A 21 9.14 -1.45 3.47
CA THR A 21 10.07 -0.42 3.96
C THR A 21 11.33 -1.01 4.56
N GLU A 22 11.20 -2.10 5.31
CA GLU A 22 12.34 -2.76 5.95
C GLU A 22 13.19 -3.52 4.93
N LYS A 23 12.54 -4.26 4.01
CA LYS A 23 13.22 -4.91 2.88
C LYS A 23 14.00 -3.89 2.04
N LEU A 24 13.40 -2.74 1.72
CA LEU A 24 14.05 -1.67 0.97
C LEU A 24 15.27 -1.09 1.70
N ARG A 25 15.14 -0.83 3.00
CA ARG A 25 16.26 -0.35 3.80
C ARG A 25 17.40 -1.38 3.85
N GLN A 26 17.07 -2.66 4.00
CA GLN A 26 18.06 -3.74 4.01
C GLN A 26 18.76 -3.91 2.65
N GLU A 27 18.04 -3.76 1.54
CA GLU A 27 18.60 -3.95 0.21
C GLU A 27 19.37 -2.72 -0.32
N THR A 28 19.03 -1.52 0.14
CA THR A 28 19.52 -0.27 -0.48
C THR A 28 20.19 0.69 0.50
N GLY A 29 20.09 0.45 1.81
CA GLY A 29 20.55 1.35 2.85
C GLY A 29 19.64 2.57 3.10
N ASP A 30 18.62 2.78 2.26
CA ASP A 30 17.71 3.91 2.34
C ASP A 30 16.25 3.48 2.21
N ALA A 31 15.37 4.20 2.89
CA ALA A 31 13.92 4.08 2.74
C ALA A 31 13.28 5.35 3.29
N ARG A 32 12.91 6.25 2.38
CA ARG A 32 12.32 7.54 2.70
C ARG A 32 10.86 7.58 2.28
N LEU A 33 9.99 7.80 3.26
CA LEU A 33 8.56 7.96 3.04
C LEU A 33 8.23 9.45 2.82
N GLU A 34 7.40 9.72 1.82
CA GLU A 34 6.79 11.02 1.58
C GLU A 34 5.26 10.90 1.69
N LEU A 35 4.65 11.73 2.54
CA LEU A 35 3.19 11.80 2.66
C LEU A 35 2.64 12.67 1.53
N ILE A 36 1.79 12.09 0.69
CA ILE A 36 1.13 12.79 -0.41
C ILE A 36 -0.17 13.41 0.08
N GLN A 37 -1.00 12.61 0.76
CA GLN A 37 -2.22 13.08 1.40
C GLN A 37 -2.66 12.15 2.53
N GLN A 38 -3.39 12.72 3.48
CA GLN A 38 -4.14 11.96 4.48
C GLN A 38 -5.40 12.73 4.86
N GLY A 39 -6.55 12.06 4.86
CA GLY A 39 -7.78 12.69 5.34
C GLY A 39 -8.98 11.75 5.33
N MET A 40 -10.01 12.16 6.06
CA MET A 40 -11.34 11.56 5.95
C MET A 40 -11.95 11.97 4.62
N THR A 41 -12.42 11.00 3.87
CA THR A 41 -13.05 11.18 2.56
C THR A 41 -14.35 10.38 2.50
N LYS A 42 -15.23 10.70 1.55
CA LYS A 42 -16.37 9.85 1.28
C LYS A 42 -15.89 8.53 0.69
N CYS A 43 -16.46 7.42 1.15
CA CYS A 43 -16.23 6.09 0.62
C CYS A 43 -16.60 6.06 -0.87
N ASN A 44 -15.60 5.90 -1.73
CA ASN A 44 -15.77 5.99 -3.17
C ASN A 44 -16.19 4.65 -3.79
N TRP A 45 -16.46 4.63 -5.09
CA TRP A 45 -16.87 3.41 -5.79
C TRP A 45 -15.86 2.26 -5.61
N TRP A 46 -14.57 2.55 -5.71
CA TRP A 46 -13.52 1.56 -5.55
C TRP A 46 -13.49 0.99 -4.12
N ASP A 47 -13.57 1.84 -3.10
CA ASP A 47 -13.63 1.38 -1.69
C ASP A 47 -14.84 0.45 -1.46
N ARG A 48 -16.01 0.81 -2.00
CA ARG A 48 -17.25 0.03 -1.82
C ARG A 48 -17.18 -1.31 -2.53
N PHE A 49 -16.82 -1.32 -3.80
CA PHE A 49 -16.92 -2.53 -4.64
C PHE A 49 -15.68 -3.41 -4.59
N PHE A 50 -14.48 -2.83 -4.48
CA PHE A 50 -13.24 -3.60 -4.39
C PHE A 50 -12.94 -4.05 -2.96
N LEU A 51 -13.09 -3.16 -1.96
CA LEU A 51 -12.79 -3.49 -0.56
C LEU A 51 -14.01 -4.00 0.24
N GLY A 52 -15.22 -3.85 -0.29
CA GLY A 52 -16.45 -4.24 0.39
C GLY A 52 -16.83 -3.32 1.55
N ILE A 53 -16.37 -2.06 1.54
CA ILE A 53 -16.67 -1.11 2.62
C ILE A 53 -18.08 -0.54 2.43
N SER A 54 -18.95 -0.71 3.43
CA SER A 54 -20.32 -0.19 3.40
C SER A 54 -20.48 1.18 4.07
N GLU A 55 -19.48 1.63 4.82
CA GLU A 55 -19.47 2.92 5.52
C GLU A 55 -19.51 4.12 4.57
N GLU A 56 -19.97 5.27 5.06
CA GLU A 56 -20.06 6.50 4.28
C GLU A 56 -18.71 7.18 4.06
N SER A 57 -17.77 6.96 4.96
CA SER A 57 -16.47 7.61 4.98
C SER A 57 -15.35 6.64 5.31
N VAL A 58 -14.17 6.99 4.82
CA VAL A 58 -12.92 6.26 5.04
C VAL A 58 -11.79 7.26 5.18
N ILE A 59 -10.76 6.91 5.96
CA ILE A 59 -9.48 7.59 5.87
C ILE A 59 -8.72 7.02 4.68
N HIS A 60 -8.38 7.87 3.72
CA HIS A 60 -7.35 7.58 2.73
C HIS A 60 -6.03 8.21 3.17
N ARG A 61 -4.96 7.42 3.11
CA ARG A 61 -3.59 7.90 3.30
C ARG A 61 -2.74 7.42 2.14
N ASP A 62 -2.20 8.36 1.39
CA ASP A 62 -1.33 8.09 0.25
C ASP A 62 0.09 8.50 0.57
N VAL A 63 1.03 7.60 0.28
CA VAL A 63 2.45 7.83 0.47
C VAL A 63 3.23 7.37 -0.76
N MET A 64 4.37 8.00 -0.99
CA MET A 64 5.39 7.51 -1.90
C MET A 64 6.58 7.02 -1.09
N MET A 65 7.15 5.89 -1.49
CA MET A 65 8.41 5.40 -0.92
C MET A 65 9.54 5.61 -1.89
N PHE A 66 10.66 6.10 -1.37
CA PHE A 66 11.88 6.37 -2.14
C PHE A 66 13.08 5.63 -1.58
N SER A 67 14.03 5.33 -2.46
CA SER A 67 15.43 5.04 -2.14
C SER A 67 16.30 5.96 -2.99
N GLY A 68 17.06 6.83 -2.34
CA GLY A 68 17.69 7.99 -2.97
C GLY A 68 16.66 8.86 -3.70
N ASN A 69 16.85 8.97 -5.02
CA ASN A 69 15.98 9.75 -5.91
C ASN A 69 14.99 8.88 -6.70
N GLN A 70 14.94 7.57 -6.44
CA GLN A 70 14.06 6.64 -7.15
C GLN A 70 12.77 6.42 -6.36
N CYS A 71 11.62 6.60 -7.01
CA CYS A 71 10.32 6.29 -6.42
C CYS A 71 10.05 4.80 -6.58
N CYS A 72 10.07 4.07 -5.48
CA CYS A 72 10.02 2.62 -5.43
C CYS A 72 8.58 2.11 -5.55
N TRP A 73 7.67 2.72 -4.80
CA TRP A 73 6.24 2.40 -4.86
C TRP A 73 5.39 3.54 -4.35
N PHE A 74 4.16 3.57 -4.82
CA PHE A 74 3.06 4.29 -4.18
C PHE A 74 2.35 3.33 -3.22
N ALA A 75 1.88 3.84 -2.09
CA ALA A 75 1.00 3.07 -1.22
C ALA A 75 -0.20 3.88 -0.75
N ARG A 76 -1.37 3.25 -0.80
CA ARG A 76 -2.62 3.75 -0.22
C ARG A 76 -3.05 2.87 0.93
N SER A 77 -3.25 3.48 2.09
CA SER A 77 -4.01 2.87 3.19
C SER A 77 -5.46 3.31 3.10
N VAL A 78 -6.38 2.37 3.25
CA VAL A 78 -7.82 2.65 3.39
C VAL A 78 -8.28 2.14 4.74
N ILE A 79 -8.80 3.03 5.58
CA ILE A 79 -9.23 2.71 6.94
C ILE A 79 -10.70 3.14 7.06
N PRO A 80 -11.65 2.21 7.25
CA PRO A 80 -13.03 2.57 7.54
C PRO A 80 -13.13 3.50 8.75
N GLU A 81 -14.05 4.45 8.73
CA GLU A 81 -14.22 5.45 9.80
C GLU A 81 -14.40 4.77 11.17
N SER A 82 -15.25 3.75 11.25
CA SER A 82 -15.48 2.99 12.48
C SER A 82 -14.19 2.35 13.01
N THR A 83 -13.34 1.86 12.11
CA THR A 83 -12.06 1.26 12.46
C THR A 83 -11.10 2.32 12.98
N PHE A 84 -11.07 3.50 12.35
CA PHE A 84 -10.26 4.62 12.79
C PHE A 84 -10.69 5.13 14.17
N GLU A 85 -11.98 5.39 14.37
CA GLU A 85 -12.53 5.96 15.61
C GLU A 85 -12.26 5.07 16.83
N GLN A 86 -12.47 3.77 16.67
CA GLN A 86 -12.27 2.79 17.75
C GLN A 86 -10.80 2.51 18.05
N ASN A 87 -9.90 2.94 17.16
CA ASN A 87 -8.46 2.69 17.27
C ASN A 87 -7.63 3.97 17.06
N ASN A 88 -8.17 5.12 17.45
CA ASN A 88 -7.57 6.44 17.23
C ASN A 88 -6.10 6.51 17.71
N SER A 89 -5.80 6.00 18.91
CA SER A 89 -4.43 5.97 19.45
C SER A 89 -3.45 5.23 18.54
N PHE A 90 -3.90 4.10 17.96
CA PHE A 90 -3.10 3.33 17.02
C PHE A 90 -2.88 4.10 15.71
N PHE A 91 -3.92 4.64 15.10
CA PHE A 91 -3.80 5.32 13.80
C PHE A 91 -3.18 6.72 13.89
N ASN A 92 -3.22 7.39 15.04
CA ASN A 92 -2.52 8.65 15.26
C ASN A 92 -0.99 8.51 15.11
N ARG A 93 -0.45 7.31 15.30
CA ARG A 93 0.96 7.02 15.04
C ARG A 93 1.35 7.22 13.58
N LEU A 94 0.41 7.12 12.63
CA LEU A 94 0.68 7.37 11.21
C LEU A 94 1.15 8.80 10.92
N GLN A 95 0.96 9.75 11.85
CA GLN A 95 1.54 11.08 11.72
C GLN A 95 3.07 11.07 11.72
N LYS A 96 3.71 10.07 12.32
CA LYS A 96 5.17 9.97 12.48
C LYS A 96 5.76 8.65 11.97
N GLU A 97 4.95 7.61 11.86
CA GLU A 97 5.37 6.25 11.49
C GLU A 97 4.70 5.81 10.17
N SER A 98 5.36 4.92 9.43
CA SER A 98 4.74 4.24 8.28
C SER A 98 3.70 3.22 8.74
N LEU A 99 2.71 2.90 7.88
CA LEU A 99 1.73 1.85 8.20
C LEU A 99 2.44 0.52 8.49
N GLY A 100 3.45 0.17 7.68
CA GLY A 100 4.28 -1.01 7.92
C GLY A 100 4.83 -1.06 9.35
N GLN A 101 5.49 0.00 9.82
CA GLN A 101 6.04 0.02 11.17
C GLN A 101 4.98 -0.21 12.24
N ILE A 102 3.82 0.45 12.15
CA ILE A 102 2.81 0.30 13.20
C ILE A 102 2.15 -1.07 13.16
N VAL A 103 1.87 -1.66 11.99
CA VAL A 103 1.21 -2.97 11.92
C VAL A 103 2.12 -4.12 12.36
N PHE A 104 3.42 -4.06 12.03
CA PHE A 104 4.35 -5.14 12.37
C PHE A 104 4.86 -5.09 13.82
N ASN A 105 4.71 -3.94 14.49
CA ASN A 105 5.12 -3.75 15.88
C ASN A 105 3.94 -3.81 16.86
N SER A 106 2.75 -4.22 16.42
CA SER A 106 1.54 -4.18 17.23
C SER A 106 0.88 -5.56 17.31
N PRO A 107 0.85 -6.22 18.48
CA PRO A 107 0.38 -7.59 18.62
C PRO A 107 -1.14 -7.74 18.43
N ASN A 108 -1.88 -6.63 18.50
CA ASN A 108 -3.32 -6.58 18.27
C ASN A 108 -3.70 -6.43 16.79
N VAL A 109 -2.72 -6.41 15.88
CA VAL A 109 -2.93 -6.33 14.44
C VAL A 109 -2.56 -7.65 13.79
N GLU A 110 -3.49 -8.21 13.04
CA GLU A 110 -3.29 -9.43 12.25
C GLU A 110 -3.39 -9.10 10.76
N ARG A 111 -2.51 -9.67 9.93
CA ARG A 111 -2.71 -9.67 8.48
C ARG A 111 -3.48 -10.92 8.06
N VAL A 112 -4.72 -10.71 7.67
CA VAL A 112 -5.64 -11.78 7.28
C VAL A 112 -5.34 -12.30 5.88
N SER A 113 -4.93 -11.42 4.96
CA SER A 113 -4.59 -11.82 3.60
C SER A 113 -3.50 -10.95 3.00
N LEU A 114 -2.68 -11.58 2.15
CA LEU A 114 -1.71 -10.93 1.27
C LEU A 114 -1.89 -11.55 -0.13
N SER A 115 -2.21 -10.71 -1.11
CA SER A 115 -2.31 -11.11 -2.52
C SER A 115 -1.58 -10.11 -3.41
N HIS A 116 -1.40 -10.46 -4.66
CA HIS A 116 -0.87 -9.56 -5.68
C HIS A 116 -1.58 -9.75 -7.01
N TYR A 117 -1.66 -8.69 -7.79
CA TYR A 117 -2.26 -8.69 -9.12
C TYR A 117 -1.63 -7.60 -9.98
N SER A 118 -1.80 -7.71 -11.29
CA SER A 118 -1.36 -6.68 -12.23
C SER A 118 -2.49 -5.71 -12.56
N ILE A 119 -2.14 -4.46 -12.81
CA ILE A 119 -3.05 -3.43 -13.28
C ILE A 119 -2.49 -2.76 -14.55
N ASP A 120 -3.38 -2.35 -15.43
CA ASP A 120 -3.12 -1.51 -16.60
C ASP A 120 -4.11 -0.33 -16.62
N ASN A 121 -4.17 0.41 -17.72
CA ASN A 121 -5.05 1.58 -17.88
C ASN A 121 -6.57 1.27 -17.83
N HIS A 122 -6.99 0.01 -17.71
CA HIS A 122 -8.38 -0.38 -17.47
C HIS A 122 -8.74 -0.42 -15.96
N PHE A 123 -7.76 -0.27 -15.07
CA PHE A 123 -7.95 -0.31 -13.61
C PHE A 123 -7.86 1.08 -13.00
N GLN A 124 -8.74 1.39 -12.04
CA GLN A 124 -8.80 2.72 -11.42
C GLN A 124 -7.50 3.05 -10.66
N GLU A 125 -6.87 2.05 -10.06
CA GLU A 125 -5.62 2.12 -9.32
C GLU A 125 -4.47 2.65 -10.19
N PHE A 126 -4.49 2.38 -11.50
CA PHE A 126 -3.44 2.82 -12.42
C PHE A 126 -3.38 4.36 -12.49
N TYR A 127 -4.53 5.02 -12.39
CA TYR A 127 -4.65 6.48 -12.41
C TYR A 127 -4.35 7.14 -11.06
N TRP A 128 -4.03 6.37 -10.01
CA TRP A 128 -3.50 6.94 -8.76
C TRP A 128 -2.04 7.36 -8.92
N ILE A 129 -1.36 6.82 -9.93
CA ILE A 129 0.05 7.06 -10.21
C ILE A 129 0.17 8.16 -11.26
N LYS A 130 1.06 9.12 -11.03
CA LYS A 130 1.39 10.15 -12.01
C LYS A 130 2.11 9.52 -13.20
N GLU A 131 1.78 9.96 -14.41
CA GLU A 131 2.28 9.38 -15.67
C GLU A 131 3.82 9.31 -15.73
N GLU A 132 4.52 10.29 -15.17
CA GLU A 132 5.98 10.34 -15.17
C GLU A 132 6.61 9.20 -14.35
N LEU A 133 5.91 8.72 -13.32
CA LEU A 133 6.34 7.60 -12.48
C LEU A 133 6.07 6.24 -13.14
N ILE A 134 5.11 6.18 -14.07
CA ILE A 134 4.77 4.96 -14.81
C ILE A 134 5.86 4.62 -15.84
N ARG A 135 6.66 5.59 -16.30
CA ARG A 135 7.80 5.38 -17.22
C ARG A 135 7.43 4.59 -18.49
N ASN A 136 6.24 4.84 -19.05
CA ASN A 136 5.66 4.12 -20.19
C ASN A 136 5.45 2.61 -19.96
N ALA A 137 5.45 2.15 -18.70
CA ALA A 137 5.06 0.79 -18.39
C ALA A 137 3.58 0.59 -18.75
N SER A 138 3.29 -0.39 -19.60
CA SER A 138 1.91 -0.78 -19.94
C SER A 138 1.19 -1.46 -18.79
N GLN A 139 1.92 -1.89 -17.76
CA GLN A 139 1.41 -2.64 -16.63
C GLN A 139 2.22 -2.35 -15.37
N LEU A 140 1.53 -2.28 -14.24
CA LEU A 140 2.11 -2.19 -12.90
C LEU A 140 1.68 -3.39 -12.05
N TRP A 141 2.38 -3.61 -10.95
CA TRP A 141 2.10 -4.69 -10.01
C TRP A 141 1.64 -4.15 -8.67
N VAL A 142 0.53 -4.70 -8.20
CA VAL A 142 -0.08 -4.35 -6.93
C VAL A 142 0.16 -5.47 -5.93
N ARG A 143 0.59 -5.09 -4.74
CA ARG A 143 0.56 -5.92 -3.54
C ARG A 143 -0.56 -5.41 -2.64
N TYR A 144 -1.47 -6.30 -2.26
CA TYR A 144 -2.66 -5.99 -1.50
C TYR A 144 -2.65 -6.75 -0.18
N SER A 145 -2.79 -6.02 0.92
CA SER A 145 -2.90 -6.58 2.27
C SER A 145 -4.19 -6.16 2.94
N ARG A 146 -4.89 -7.14 3.53
CA ARG A 146 -6.00 -6.90 4.46
C ARG A 146 -5.53 -7.19 5.87
N PHE A 147 -5.80 -6.26 6.76
CA PHE A 147 -5.51 -6.37 8.19
C PHE A 147 -6.78 -6.32 9.00
N ILE A 148 -6.70 -6.84 10.22
CA ILE A 148 -7.70 -6.69 11.27
C ILE A 148 -6.98 -6.21 12.53
N ILE A 149 -7.51 -5.17 13.18
CA ILE A 149 -7.08 -4.73 14.51
C ILE A 149 -8.13 -5.13 15.56
N ASN A 150 -7.65 -5.56 16.73
CA ASN A 150 -8.46 -6.05 17.85
C ASN A 150 -9.46 -7.17 17.45
N GLY A 151 -9.10 -7.98 16.45
CA GLY A 151 -9.88 -9.15 16.02
C GLY A 151 -11.11 -8.88 15.16
N HIS A 152 -11.52 -7.63 14.94
CA HIS A 152 -12.74 -7.34 14.16
C HIS A 152 -12.74 -6.07 13.31
N PHE A 153 -11.81 -5.13 13.50
CA PHE A 153 -11.80 -3.87 12.74
C PHE A 153 -10.88 -3.96 11.51
N PRO A 154 -11.43 -4.02 10.28
CA PRO A 154 -10.62 -4.21 9.08
C PRO A 154 -9.98 -2.91 8.59
N PHE A 155 -8.78 -3.01 8.03
CA PHE A 155 -8.20 -1.93 7.23
C PHE A 155 -7.26 -2.51 6.17
N TYR A 156 -6.90 -1.68 5.20
CA TYR A 156 -6.32 -2.16 3.94
C TYR A 156 -5.06 -1.38 3.58
N LEU A 157 -4.13 -2.07 2.91
CA LEU A 157 -2.93 -1.49 2.33
C LEU A 157 -2.77 -1.97 0.90
N ILE A 158 -2.65 -1.03 -0.02
CA ILE A 158 -2.41 -1.24 -1.44
C ILE A 158 -1.05 -0.63 -1.76
N GLU A 159 -0.11 -1.43 -2.24
CA GLU A 159 1.24 -1.03 -2.61
C GLU A 159 1.41 -1.26 -4.12
N ILE A 160 1.51 -0.19 -4.91
CA ILE A 160 1.71 -0.24 -6.37
C ILE A 160 3.20 -0.07 -6.63
N LEU A 161 3.87 -1.15 -7.03
CA LEU A 161 5.30 -1.15 -7.27
C LEU A 161 5.62 -0.46 -8.60
N LEU A 162 6.55 0.49 -8.56
CA LEU A 162 6.87 1.38 -9.69
C LEU A 162 8.15 0.95 -10.39
N PRO A 163 8.28 1.15 -11.73
CA PRO A 163 9.39 0.63 -12.54
C PRO A 163 10.80 0.92 -12.02
N ASP A 164 11.00 2.03 -11.31
CA ASP A 164 12.32 2.37 -10.79
C ASP A 164 12.76 1.42 -9.65
N LEU A 165 11.84 0.70 -8.99
CA LEU A 165 12.17 -0.33 -7.98
C LEU A 165 13.08 -1.44 -8.52
N SER A 166 12.86 -1.91 -9.75
CA SER A 166 13.73 -2.94 -10.36
C SER A 166 15.10 -2.39 -10.79
N ARG A 167 15.26 -1.06 -10.81
CA ARG A 167 16.49 -0.37 -11.20
C ARG A 167 17.37 0.00 -10.01
N ILE A 168 16.91 -0.23 -8.79
CA ILE A 168 17.73 -0.03 -7.60
C ILE A 168 18.78 -1.15 -7.55
N LYS A 169 19.93 -0.88 -8.15
CA LYS A 169 21.10 -1.75 -8.04
C LYS A 169 21.73 -1.56 -6.66
N LYS A 170 22.18 -2.66 -6.06
CA LYS A 170 23.10 -2.67 -4.92
C LYS A 170 24.42 -2.00 -5.28
#